data_AF-A0A6F9DBZ9-F1
#
_entry.id   AF-A0A6F9DBZ9-F1
#
_cell.length_a   1.000
_cell.length_b   1.000
_cell.length_c   1.000
_cell.angle_alpha   90.00
_cell.angle_beta   90.00
_cell.angle_gamma   90.00
#
_symmetry.space_group_name_H-M   'P 1'
#
loop_
_entity.id
_entity.type
_entity.pdbx_description
1 polymer ?
#
loop_
_entity_poly.entity_id
_entity_poly.type
_entity_poly.pdbx_seq_one_letter_code
_entity_poly.pdbx_strand_id
1 'polypeptide(L)'
;MTLKKMSACGFEKKYKTSTTTKVKALFTEPCVAVWIILFFGDKSPEMATLEMSISQFFNDKTVAITGGTGFIGQCLIVKLLKSCPGVKKIYLFMRNKKSDSVEERLEKMIKSPIFKAFDRSLLQKLVAIPCDLEKEGFGLDEGNVQLIQDEVQIFFHSAATLRFNEHLRLAFQVNTLAVRTVIGLCRGIKNLKALVHISTAYAYCNQQHIGEEVYETGQDYNKLHESLQWMSDDMITKLTPDILRDRPNTYTLTKAFGEEVVVNEGAGLPLCIVRPSIVGSTYQEPLQGWINNVNGPTGLFLAVGKGFLCSIWGSGKTFVDIIPSDLVVNGIIAAAWKTALSNPQTQIPFLSNNQLKPLTDQVVAERRKMIPIYHLVVGSTNPLPIERLNSMLHKSFMVYPLDNVIRSPSLQITENKHLYRLLAFVYEYLPAYVFDLGLTMVGRKPMVMRLNQRIATNVKVLQFFISNQWNWDVTKTMHLMSQLNSSDQQSFNFDAQTINWQTYINRYVIGVKKYLLKEDLDSYPAQRRRLKRLHLLGYVGQGVLFLLVWRLLVSRTNIARNLWHLVMSLGFKFFQYFQISSSVPKSNFLRLPLWKS
;
A
#
# COMPACT_ATOMS: atom_id res chain seq x y z
N MET A 1 -29.66 66.61 -6.05
CA MET A 1 -28.91 67.85 -5.78
C MET A 1 -27.45 67.49 -5.51
N THR A 2 -26.63 67.39 -6.55
CA THR A 2 -25.69 68.40 -7.11
C THR A 2 -24.30 68.43 -6.44
N LEU A 3 -23.29 67.99 -7.21
CA LEU A 3 -21.92 68.54 -7.37
C LEU A 3 -20.92 68.34 -6.21
N LYS A 4 -19.59 68.21 -6.36
CA LYS A 4 -18.58 68.51 -7.42
C LYS A 4 -17.26 67.84 -6.94
N LYS A 5 -16.57 66.97 -7.70
CA LYS A 5 -15.41 67.21 -8.61
C LYS A 5 -14.30 68.19 -8.15
N MET A 6 -13.06 67.65 -8.12
CA MET A 6 -11.75 68.23 -8.56
C MET A 6 -11.11 69.31 -7.68
N SER A 7 -9.79 69.47 -7.51
CA SER A 7 -8.56 68.76 -7.92
C SER A 7 -7.32 69.54 -7.41
N ALA A 8 -6.19 68.83 -7.23
CA ALA A 8 -4.80 69.25 -7.52
C ALA A 8 -4.03 70.28 -6.63
N CYS A 9 -2.98 69.78 -5.97
CA CYS A 9 -1.58 70.27 -5.96
C CYS A 9 -0.75 69.16 -5.23
N GLY A 10 0.39 68.60 -5.62
CA GLY A 10 1.36 68.89 -6.67
C GLY A 10 2.78 68.86 -6.05
N PHE A 11 3.50 67.71 -6.13
CA PHE A 11 4.97 67.53 -6.03
C PHE A 11 5.69 67.91 -4.70
N GLU A 12 6.72 67.24 -4.16
CA GLU A 12 7.55 66.07 -4.44
C GLU A 12 8.51 65.92 -3.23
N LYS A 13 8.75 64.72 -2.67
CA LYS A 13 10.10 64.23 -2.25
C LYS A 13 10.06 62.82 -1.65
N LYS A 14 10.87 61.96 -2.28
CA LYS A 14 11.34 60.61 -1.94
C LYS A 14 11.46 60.31 -0.44
N TYR A 15 11.02 59.12 -0.01
CA TYR A 15 11.88 58.09 0.62
C TYR A 15 11.13 56.73 0.70
N LYS A 16 11.91 55.66 0.54
CA LYS A 16 11.53 54.23 0.48
C LYS A 16 10.97 53.70 1.82
N THR A 17 10.18 52.61 1.73
CA THR A 17 10.04 51.43 2.63
C THR A 17 8.66 51.15 3.28
N SER A 18 8.17 49.91 3.02
CA SER A 18 7.42 49.00 3.90
C SER A 18 6.06 49.42 4.49
N THR A 19 4.98 49.07 3.80
CA THR A 19 3.60 49.00 4.35
C THR A 19 3.19 47.55 4.62
N THR A 20 3.63 47.01 5.77
CA THR A 20 3.10 45.73 6.31
C THR A 20 2.87 45.76 7.82
N THR A 21 2.81 46.95 8.44
CA THR A 21 2.78 47.07 9.91
C THR A 21 1.64 47.96 10.45
N LYS A 22 0.64 48.33 9.66
CA LYS A 22 -0.49 49.16 10.15
C LYS A 22 -1.89 48.53 10.16
N VAL A 23 -2.02 47.24 9.85
CA VAL A 23 -3.28 46.49 10.05
C VAL A 23 -3.28 45.69 11.37
N LYS A 24 -2.12 45.57 12.05
CA LYS A 24 -1.99 44.86 13.34
C LYS A 24 -2.31 45.68 14.59
N ALA A 25 -2.64 46.97 14.46
CA ALA A 25 -2.85 47.87 15.60
C ALA A 25 -4.33 48.13 15.96
N LEU A 26 -5.29 47.46 15.30
CA LEU A 26 -6.72 47.60 15.57
C LEU A 26 -7.32 46.42 16.35
N PHE A 27 -6.52 45.42 16.74
CA PHE A 27 -6.98 44.19 17.41
C PHE A 27 -6.48 44.01 18.86
N THR A 28 -5.94 45.06 19.49
CA THR A 28 -5.35 44.95 20.84
C THR A 28 -6.13 45.67 21.94
N GLU A 29 -7.33 46.19 21.66
CA GLU A 29 -8.18 46.75 22.71
C GLU A 29 -9.27 45.75 23.14
N PRO A 30 -9.25 45.24 24.39
CA PRO A 30 -10.24 44.28 24.89
C PRO A 30 -11.67 44.84 24.89
N CYS A 31 -11.83 46.16 24.86
CA CYS A 31 -13.15 46.81 24.84
C CYS A 31 -13.91 46.61 23.52
N VAL A 32 -13.24 46.53 22.36
CA VAL A 32 -13.93 46.41 21.06
C VAL A 32 -14.45 44.99 20.82
N ALA A 33 -13.71 43.97 21.29
CA ALA A 33 -14.12 42.57 21.20
C ALA A 33 -15.39 42.26 22.01
N VAL A 34 -15.53 42.88 23.19
CA VAL A 34 -16.71 42.74 24.05
C VAL A 34 -17.95 43.40 23.42
N TRP A 35 -17.78 44.52 22.71
CA TRP A 35 -18.89 45.20 22.04
C TRP A 35 -19.41 44.45 20.81
N ILE A 36 -18.54 43.75 20.07
CA ILE A 36 -18.96 42.92 18.92
C ILE A 36 -19.80 41.73 19.40
N ILE A 37 -19.42 41.08 20.49
CA ILE A 37 -20.13 39.92 21.05
C ILE A 37 -21.49 40.33 21.67
N LEU A 38 -21.57 41.53 22.27
CA LEU A 38 -22.80 42.02 22.90
C LEU A 38 -23.84 42.58 21.91
N PHE A 39 -23.42 43.14 20.77
CA PHE A 39 -24.34 43.73 19.78
C PHE A 39 -24.62 42.84 18.56
N PHE A 40 -23.67 42.00 18.15
CA PHE A 40 -23.86 41.01 17.09
C PHE A 40 -23.96 39.63 17.73
N GLY A 41 -25.12 39.36 18.32
CA GLY A 41 -25.42 38.05 18.91
C GLY A 41 -25.01 36.92 17.97
N ASP A 42 -24.39 35.90 18.55
CA ASP A 42 -23.80 34.75 17.87
C ASP A 42 -24.81 34.03 16.96
N LYS A 43 -24.85 34.47 15.70
CA LYS A 43 -25.64 33.87 14.63
C LYS A 43 -24.82 33.88 13.35
N SER A 44 -23.82 33.01 13.30
CA SER A 44 -23.29 32.51 12.04
C SER A 44 -23.26 30.97 12.07
N PRO A 45 -24.07 30.28 11.24
CA PRO A 45 -24.05 28.82 11.12
C PRO A 45 -22.71 28.26 10.60
N GLU A 46 -21.86 29.10 10.02
CA GLU A 46 -20.57 28.71 9.43
C GLU A 46 -19.44 28.52 10.45
N MET A 47 -19.50 29.16 11.63
CA MET A 47 -18.44 29.01 12.65
C MET A 47 -18.56 27.68 13.44
N ALA A 48 -19.78 27.19 13.67
CA ALA A 48 -20.01 25.93 14.40
C ALA A 48 -19.54 24.67 13.64
N THR A 49 -19.42 24.75 12.31
CA THR A 49 -18.97 23.61 11.47
C THR A 49 -17.46 23.36 11.49
N LEU A 50 -16.65 24.28 12.03
CA LEU A 50 -15.19 24.14 12.12
C LEU A 50 -14.71 23.34 13.34
N GLU A 51 -15.61 22.96 14.26
CA GLU A 51 -15.24 22.26 15.51
C GLU A 51 -15.65 20.78 15.58
N MET A 52 -16.45 20.26 14.62
CA MET A 52 -16.94 18.89 14.71
C MET A 52 -15.82 17.87 14.42
N SER A 53 -15.35 17.20 15.47
CA SER A 53 -14.36 16.12 15.35
C SER A 53 -14.87 14.94 14.51
N ILE A 54 -13.95 14.15 13.96
CA ILE A 54 -14.28 12.93 13.22
C ILE A 54 -15.10 11.99 14.10
N SER A 55 -14.69 11.75 15.35
CA SER A 55 -15.44 10.87 16.24
C SER A 55 -16.88 11.34 16.46
N GLN A 56 -17.10 12.64 16.68
CA GLN A 56 -18.45 13.20 16.88
C GLN A 56 -19.30 13.09 15.60
N PHE A 57 -18.71 13.29 14.43
CA PHE A 57 -19.41 13.17 13.16
C PHE A 57 -20.04 11.78 12.97
N PHE A 58 -19.33 10.71 13.37
CA PHE A 58 -19.81 9.34 13.28
C PHE A 58 -20.84 8.96 14.36
N ASN A 59 -21.11 9.82 15.35
CA ASN A 59 -22.14 9.56 16.34
C ASN A 59 -23.52 9.41 15.68
N ASP A 60 -24.21 8.35 16.09
CA ASP A 60 -25.53 7.95 15.59
C ASP A 60 -25.61 7.72 14.08
N LYS A 61 -24.46 7.60 13.39
CA LYS A 61 -24.40 7.30 11.97
C LYS A 61 -24.44 5.81 11.72
N THR A 62 -25.11 5.44 10.64
CA THR A 62 -25.06 4.09 10.09
C THR A 62 -24.13 4.03 8.89
N VAL A 63 -23.24 3.04 8.90
CA VAL A 63 -22.18 2.87 7.90
C VAL A 63 -22.45 1.61 7.08
N ALA A 64 -22.21 1.65 5.78
CA ALA A 64 -22.17 0.49 4.90
C ALA A 64 -20.76 0.28 4.34
N ILE A 65 -20.29 -0.97 4.30
CA ILE A 65 -18.95 -1.31 3.82
C ILE A 65 -19.01 -2.50 2.86
N THR A 66 -18.63 -2.28 1.60
CA THR A 66 -18.25 -3.40 0.71
C THR A 66 -16.81 -3.80 0.96
N GLY A 67 -16.52 -5.10 0.87
CA GLY A 67 -15.16 -5.59 1.12
C GLY A 67 -14.77 -5.59 2.61
N GLY A 68 -15.74 -5.49 3.53
CA GLY A 68 -15.50 -5.46 4.98
C GLY A 68 -14.75 -6.68 5.53
N THR A 69 -14.84 -7.83 4.86
CA THR A 69 -14.09 -9.05 5.23
C THR A 69 -12.63 -9.04 4.77
N GLY A 70 -12.23 -8.11 3.89
CA GLY A 70 -10.87 -7.95 3.41
C GLY A 70 -9.95 -7.31 4.45
N PHE A 71 -8.65 -7.22 4.14
CA PHE A 71 -7.64 -6.67 5.05
C PHE A 71 -7.92 -5.20 5.43
N ILE A 72 -8.07 -4.31 4.45
CA ILE A 72 -8.43 -2.90 4.70
C ILE A 72 -9.82 -2.78 5.35
N GLY A 73 -10.80 -3.58 4.90
CA GLY A 73 -12.15 -3.58 5.48
C GLY A 73 -12.15 -3.90 6.97
N GLN A 74 -11.39 -4.91 7.41
CA GLN A 74 -11.27 -5.25 8.82
C GLN A 74 -10.56 -4.13 9.62
N CYS A 75 -9.47 -3.57 9.10
CA CYS A 75 -8.82 -2.42 9.73
C CYS A 75 -9.76 -1.22 9.87
N LEU A 76 -10.58 -0.95 8.84
CA LEU A 76 -11.59 0.12 8.84
C LEU A 76 -12.66 -0.10 9.90
N ILE A 77 -13.24 -1.30 9.96
CA ILE A 77 -14.25 -1.64 10.97
C ILE A 77 -13.67 -1.46 12.37
N VAL A 78 -12.48 -2.00 12.62
CA VAL A 78 -11.85 -1.93 13.92
C VAL A 78 -11.54 -0.47 14.31
N LYS A 79 -11.08 0.34 13.35
CA LYS A 79 -10.83 1.76 13.60
C LYS A 79 -12.10 2.51 13.95
N LEU A 80 -13.20 2.28 13.23
CA LEU A 80 -14.50 2.86 13.53
C LEU A 80 -15.00 2.45 14.91
N LEU A 81 -14.93 1.16 15.27
CA LEU A 81 -15.37 0.69 16.58
C LEU A 81 -14.53 1.28 17.74
N LYS A 82 -13.22 1.46 17.52
CA LYS A 82 -12.29 1.97 18.55
C LYS A 82 -12.35 3.49 18.72
N SER A 83 -12.31 4.21 17.60
CA SER A 83 -12.14 5.68 17.59
C SER A 83 -13.41 6.44 17.28
N CYS A 84 -14.49 5.75 16.88
CA CYS A 84 -15.82 6.31 16.69
C CYS A 84 -16.87 5.43 17.39
N PRO A 85 -16.75 5.21 18.72
CA PRO A 85 -17.60 4.24 19.42
C PRO A 85 -19.09 4.61 19.37
N GLY A 86 -19.45 5.87 19.08
CA GLY A 86 -20.83 6.32 18.88
C GLY A 86 -21.46 5.92 17.54
N VAL A 87 -20.75 5.22 16.65
CA VAL A 87 -21.35 4.65 15.43
C VAL A 87 -22.54 3.76 15.80
N LYS A 88 -23.68 3.95 15.13
CA LYS A 88 -24.92 3.24 15.47
C LYS A 88 -24.88 1.79 15.03
N LYS A 89 -24.56 1.58 13.76
CA LYS A 89 -24.58 0.25 13.11
C LYS A 89 -23.64 0.26 11.90
N ILE A 90 -23.03 -0.88 11.61
CA ILE A 90 -22.14 -1.08 10.46
C ILE A 90 -22.65 -2.28 9.65
N TYR A 91 -23.23 -2.00 8.48
CA TYR A 91 -23.65 -3.00 7.51
C TYR A 91 -22.46 -3.49 6.69
N LEU A 92 -22.26 -4.81 6.69
CA LEU A 92 -21.15 -5.48 6.02
C LEU A 92 -21.67 -6.32 4.87
N PHE A 93 -21.34 -5.90 3.65
CA PHE A 93 -21.69 -6.61 2.43
C PHE A 93 -20.81 -7.85 2.33
N MET A 94 -21.42 -9.03 2.51
CA MET A 94 -20.74 -10.31 2.65
C MET A 94 -21.30 -11.34 1.69
N ARG A 95 -20.40 -12.05 1.00
CA ARG A 95 -20.78 -13.16 0.13
C ARG A 95 -21.16 -14.41 0.92
N ASN A 96 -22.12 -15.18 0.43
CA ASN A 96 -22.29 -16.54 0.92
C ASN A 96 -21.07 -17.40 0.52
N LYS A 97 -20.72 -18.39 1.33
CA LYS A 97 -19.79 -19.45 0.93
C LYS A 97 -20.55 -20.76 0.89
N LYS A 98 -20.10 -21.72 0.06
CA LYS A 98 -20.73 -23.04 -0.05
C LYS A 98 -20.96 -23.75 1.30
N SER A 99 -20.13 -23.44 2.31
CA SER A 99 -20.17 -24.07 3.63
C SER A 99 -20.73 -23.19 4.76
N ASP A 100 -20.84 -21.87 4.56
CA ASP A 100 -21.08 -20.92 5.66
C ASP A 100 -22.10 -19.85 5.25
N SER A 101 -23.07 -19.56 6.12
CA SER A 101 -23.93 -18.38 6.00
C SER A 101 -23.13 -17.09 6.23
N VAL A 102 -23.67 -15.92 5.87
CA VAL A 102 -22.98 -14.65 6.10
C VAL A 102 -22.85 -14.31 7.59
N GLU A 103 -23.81 -14.71 8.41
CA GLU A 103 -23.81 -14.57 9.86
C GLU A 103 -22.70 -15.45 10.48
N GLU A 104 -22.59 -16.72 10.06
CA GLU A 104 -21.52 -17.61 10.52
C GLU A 104 -20.14 -17.08 10.10
N ARG A 105 -20.03 -16.53 8.89
CA ARG A 105 -18.80 -15.88 8.42
C ARG A 105 -18.46 -14.64 9.25
N LEU A 106 -19.46 -13.84 9.64
CA LEU A 106 -19.28 -12.69 10.52
C LEU A 106 -18.77 -13.14 11.90
N GLU A 107 -19.39 -14.17 12.49
CA GLU A 107 -18.95 -14.76 13.76
C GLU A 107 -17.51 -15.29 13.70
N LYS A 108 -17.13 -15.94 12.59
CA LYS A 108 -15.73 -16.37 12.39
C LYS A 108 -14.78 -15.17 12.27
N MET A 109 -15.20 -14.08 11.63
CA MET A 109 -14.39 -12.87 11.47
C MET A 109 -14.12 -12.19 12.81
N ILE A 110 -15.15 -11.99 13.63
CA ILE A 110 -15.01 -11.31 14.94
C ILE A 110 -14.26 -12.15 15.98
N LYS A 111 -14.08 -13.46 15.75
CA LYS A 111 -13.18 -14.31 16.57
C LYS A 111 -11.69 -14.14 16.22
N SER A 112 -11.36 -13.43 15.15
CA SER A 112 -9.97 -13.23 14.74
C SER A 112 -9.21 -12.31 15.72
N PRO A 113 -7.86 -12.39 15.78
CA PRO A 113 -7.07 -11.66 16.77
C PRO A 113 -7.33 -10.14 16.82
N ILE A 114 -7.66 -9.52 15.68
CA ILE A 114 -7.84 -8.07 15.57
C ILE A 114 -9.09 -7.55 16.31
N PHE A 115 -10.08 -8.41 16.53
CA PHE A 115 -11.33 -8.08 17.22
C PHE A 115 -11.34 -8.50 18.70
N LYS A 116 -10.32 -9.23 19.17
CA LYS A 116 -10.29 -9.79 20.54
C LYS A 116 -10.36 -8.75 21.66
N ALA A 117 -9.94 -7.52 21.39
CA ALA A 117 -9.94 -6.43 22.37
C ALA A 117 -11.29 -5.71 22.50
N PHE A 118 -12.31 -6.08 21.72
CA PHE A 118 -13.62 -5.44 21.75
C PHE A 118 -14.63 -6.25 22.56
N ASP A 119 -15.41 -5.54 23.36
CA ASP A 119 -16.56 -6.11 24.05
C ASP A 119 -17.63 -6.55 23.05
N ARG A 120 -18.40 -7.57 23.45
CA ARG A 120 -19.49 -8.11 22.61
C ARG A 120 -20.54 -7.06 22.27
N SER A 121 -20.78 -6.08 23.14
CA SER A 121 -21.72 -4.97 22.89
C SER A 121 -21.33 -4.10 21.69
N LEU A 122 -20.03 -3.82 21.49
CA LEU A 122 -19.54 -3.08 20.32
C LEU A 122 -19.62 -3.94 19.06
N LEU A 123 -19.37 -5.25 19.17
CA LEU A 123 -19.42 -6.17 18.03
C LEU A 123 -20.86 -6.42 17.53
N GLN A 124 -21.88 -6.29 18.38
CA GLN A 124 -23.30 -6.37 17.99
C GLN A 124 -23.73 -5.27 17.00
N LYS A 125 -22.93 -4.21 16.84
CA LYS A 125 -23.17 -3.16 15.84
C LYS A 125 -22.91 -3.64 14.42
N LEU A 126 -22.21 -4.76 14.24
CA LEU A 126 -21.89 -5.32 12.93
C LEU A 126 -23.06 -6.18 12.44
N VAL A 127 -23.60 -5.85 11.26
CA VAL A 127 -24.71 -6.59 10.66
C VAL A 127 -24.29 -7.06 9.27
N ALA A 128 -24.34 -8.37 9.04
CA ALA A 128 -24.02 -8.93 7.73
C ALA A 128 -25.21 -8.75 6.76
N ILE A 129 -24.91 -8.29 5.55
CA ILE A 129 -25.87 -8.20 4.44
C ILE A 129 -25.40 -9.19 3.36
N PRO A 130 -26.19 -10.23 3.03
CA PRO A 130 -25.88 -11.13 1.94
C PRO A 130 -25.79 -10.38 0.62
N CYS A 131 -24.65 -10.48 -0.06
CA CYS A 131 -24.45 -9.84 -1.35
C CYS A 131 -23.50 -10.67 -2.23
N ASP A 132 -23.53 -10.49 -3.53
CA ASP A 132 -22.50 -10.98 -4.44
C ASP A 132 -22.25 -9.96 -5.55
N LEU A 133 -21.06 -9.35 -5.55
CA LEU A 133 -20.69 -8.30 -6.51
C LEU A 133 -20.63 -8.81 -7.96
N GLU A 134 -20.56 -10.12 -8.14
CA GLU A 134 -20.59 -10.76 -9.45
C GLU A 134 -22.01 -10.83 -10.03
N LYS A 135 -23.05 -10.65 -9.19
CA LYS A 135 -24.45 -10.63 -9.61
C LYS A 135 -24.95 -9.21 -9.87
N GLU A 136 -25.93 -9.11 -10.75
CA GLU A 136 -26.70 -7.88 -10.98
C GLU A 136 -27.34 -7.39 -9.67
N GLY A 137 -27.30 -6.08 -9.42
CA GLY A 137 -27.82 -5.48 -8.17
C GLY A 137 -27.16 -6.01 -6.90
N PHE A 138 -25.98 -6.64 -7.01
CA PHE A 138 -25.33 -7.42 -5.95
C PHE A 138 -26.14 -8.62 -5.43
N GLY A 139 -27.18 -9.05 -6.15
CA GLY A 139 -28.09 -10.08 -5.69
C GLY A 139 -28.80 -9.75 -4.36
N LEU A 140 -28.98 -8.46 -4.07
CA LEU A 140 -29.76 -8.00 -2.92
C LEU A 140 -31.25 -8.20 -3.20
N ASP A 141 -31.98 -8.63 -2.18
CA ASP A 141 -33.45 -8.59 -2.22
C ASP A 141 -33.97 -7.16 -1.95
N GLU A 142 -35.24 -6.94 -2.28
CA GLU A 142 -35.90 -5.63 -2.11
C GLU A 142 -35.86 -5.14 -0.65
N GLY A 143 -35.97 -6.05 0.32
CA GLY A 143 -35.94 -5.71 1.74
C GLY A 143 -34.59 -5.15 2.19
N ASN A 144 -33.49 -5.77 1.76
CA ASN A 144 -32.14 -5.29 2.03
C ASN A 144 -31.85 -3.98 1.31
N VAL A 145 -32.31 -3.82 0.06
CA VAL A 145 -32.19 -2.54 -0.67
C VAL A 145 -32.90 -1.43 0.11
N GLN A 146 -34.15 -1.65 0.53
CA GLN A 146 -34.93 -0.68 1.31
C GLN A 146 -34.26 -0.34 2.64
N LEU A 147 -33.79 -1.35 3.37
CA LEU A 147 -33.05 -1.18 4.63
C LEU A 147 -31.81 -0.28 4.46
N ILE A 148 -31.03 -0.53 3.41
CA ILE A 148 -29.84 0.28 3.08
C ILE A 148 -30.25 1.71 2.75
N GLN A 149 -31.28 1.89 1.92
CA GLN A 149 -31.75 3.19 1.49
C GLN A 149 -32.33 4.04 2.63
N ASP A 150 -32.93 3.41 3.62
CA ASP A 150 -33.54 4.07 4.76
C ASP A 150 -32.54 4.43 5.88
N GLU A 151 -31.59 3.52 6.18
CA GLU A 151 -30.74 3.68 7.35
C GLU A 151 -29.33 4.21 7.07
N VAL A 152 -28.73 3.89 5.92
CA VAL A 152 -27.31 4.19 5.67
C VAL A 152 -27.08 5.67 5.46
N GLN A 153 -25.97 6.18 6.00
CA GLN A 153 -25.57 7.59 5.84
C GLN A 153 -24.15 7.71 5.30
N ILE A 154 -23.29 6.71 5.51
CA ILE A 154 -21.91 6.72 5.03
C ILE A 154 -21.63 5.39 4.34
N PHE A 155 -21.17 5.45 3.09
CA PHE A 155 -20.92 4.27 2.29
C PHE A 155 -19.43 4.20 1.90
N PHE A 156 -18.74 3.14 2.33
CA PHE A 156 -17.37 2.84 1.94
C PHE A 156 -17.35 1.70 0.91
N HIS A 157 -16.92 2.00 -0.30
CA HIS A 157 -16.72 0.97 -1.32
C HIS A 157 -15.24 0.54 -1.36
N SER A 158 -14.92 -0.57 -0.67
CA SER A 158 -13.57 -1.16 -0.59
C SER A 158 -13.39 -2.45 -1.38
N ALA A 159 -14.50 -3.09 -1.78
CA ALA A 159 -14.42 -4.35 -2.49
C ALA A 159 -13.69 -4.22 -3.84
N ALA A 160 -12.76 -5.15 -4.08
CA ALA A 160 -12.03 -5.26 -5.33
C ALA A 160 -11.46 -6.67 -5.46
N THR A 161 -11.21 -7.12 -6.70
CA THR A 161 -10.25 -8.21 -6.91
C THR A 161 -8.84 -7.64 -6.85
N LEU A 162 -8.02 -8.14 -5.93
CA LEU A 162 -6.62 -7.70 -5.75
C LEU A 162 -5.64 -8.60 -6.51
N ARG A 163 -6.15 -9.54 -7.30
CA ARG A 163 -5.32 -10.42 -8.14
C ARG A 163 -4.99 -9.68 -9.43
N PHE A 164 -3.71 -9.33 -9.59
CA PHE A 164 -3.25 -8.57 -10.76
C PHE A 164 -3.57 -9.29 -12.08
N ASN A 165 -3.51 -10.62 -12.14
CA ASN A 165 -3.80 -11.39 -13.36
C ASN A 165 -5.18 -12.05 -13.34
N GLU A 166 -6.17 -11.41 -12.71
CA GLU A 166 -7.55 -11.91 -12.77
C GLU A 166 -8.09 -11.80 -14.21
N HIS A 167 -8.93 -12.77 -14.60
CA HIS A 167 -9.57 -12.75 -15.91
C HIS A 167 -10.34 -11.42 -16.12
N LEU A 168 -10.16 -10.79 -17.29
CA LEU A 168 -10.63 -9.42 -17.53
C LEU A 168 -12.14 -9.26 -17.25
N ARG A 169 -12.97 -10.24 -17.64
CA ARG A 169 -14.42 -10.24 -17.35
C ARG A 169 -14.71 -10.07 -15.86
N LEU A 170 -14.06 -10.88 -15.02
CA LEU A 170 -14.27 -10.87 -13.57
C LEU A 170 -13.69 -9.60 -12.94
N ALA A 171 -12.51 -9.17 -13.38
CA ALA A 171 -11.91 -7.91 -12.93
C ALA A 171 -12.80 -6.71 -13.24
N PHE A 172 -13.36 -6.66 -14.46
CA PHE A 172 -14.27 -5.61 -14.90
C PHE A 172 -15.59 -5.62 -14.11
N GLN A 173 -16.18 -6.80 -13.89
CA GLN A 173 -17.38 -6.95 -13.07
C GLN A 173 -17.18 -6.39 -11.66
N VAL A 174 -16.10 -6.81 -10.98
CA VAL A 174 -15.89 -6.50 -9.55
C VAL A 174 -15.34 -5.09 -9.32
N ASN A 175 -14.48 -4.58 -10.21
CA ASN A 175 -13.81 -3.29 -10.00
C ASN A 175 -14.47 -2.13 -10.76
N THR A 176 -15.28 -2.40 -11.79
CA THR A 176 -15.92 -1.37 -12.63
C THR A 176 -17.44 -1.38 -12.45
N LEU A 177 -18.12 -2.47 -12.80
CA LEU A 177 -19.59 -2.53 -12.76
C LEU A 177 -20.16 -2.51 -11.33
N ALA A 178 -19.41 -3.04 -10.37
CA ALA A 178 -19.78 -2.91 -8.96
C ALA A 178 -19.83 -1.45 -8.51
N VAL A 179 -19.03 -0.55 -9.09
CA VAL A 179 -19.05 0.89 -8.78
C VAL A 179 -20.37 1.50 -9.26
N ARG A 180 -20.82 1.16 -10.47
CA ARG A 180 -22.12 1.56 -11.00
C ARG A 180 -23.26 1.09 -10.10
N THR A 181 -23.21 -0.16 -9.65
CA THR A 181 -24.22 -0.71 -8.73
C THR A 181 -24.24 0.04 -7.39
N VAL A 182 -23.07 0.36 -6.82
CA VAL A 182 -22.98 1.18 -5.60
C VAL A 182 -23.55 2.58 -5.81
N ILE A 183 -23.24 3.24 -6.92
CA ILE A 183 -23.80 4.55 -7.25
C ILE A 183 -25.32 4.47 -7.33
N GLY A 184 -25.87 3.44 -7.98
CA GLY A 184 -27.30 3.18 -8.05
C GLY A 184 -27.95 3.02 -6.67
N LEU A 185 -27.35 2.19 -5.80
CA LEU A 185 -27.81 2.02 -4.42
C LEU A 185 -27.76 3.34 -3.64
N CYS A 186 -26.65 4.08 -3.74
CA CYS A 186 -26.43 5.35 -3.06
C CYS A 186 -27.40 6.45 -3.47
N ARG A 187 -27.86 6.46 -4.73
CA ARG A 187 -28.90 7.40 -5.19
C ARG A 187 -30.24 7.21 -4.49
N GLY A 188 -30.57 5.99 -4.08
CA GLY A 188 -31.79 5.71 -3.33
C GLY A 188 -31.68 6.01 -1.83
N ILE A 189 -30.47 6.27 -1.31
CA ILE A 189 -30.27 6.52 0.12
C ILE A 189 -30.82 7.90 0.50
N LYS A 190 -31.77 7.93 1.43
CA LYS A 190 -32.53 9.14 1.81
C LYS A 190 -31.67 10.23 2.44
N ASN A 191 -30.62 9.86 3.17
CA ASN A 191 -29.79 10.80 3.93
C ASN A 191 -28.29 10.51 3.79
N LEU A 192 -27.85 10.24 2.55
CA LEU A 192 -26.44 9.99 2.26
C LEU A 192 -25.60 11.23 2.59
N LYS A 193 -24.59 11.04 3.44
CA LYS A 193 -23.62 12.06 3.84
C LYS A 193 -22.30 11.92 3.11
N ALA A 194 -21.83 10.70 2.86
CA ALA A 194 -20.60 10.47 2.12
C ALA A 194 -20.57 9.10 1.43
N LEU A 195 -20.08 9.07 0.19
CA LEU A 195 -19.67 7.89 -0.55
C LEU A 195 -18.16 7.95 -0.80
N VAL A 196 -17.41 7.03 -0.21
CA VAL A 196 -15.96 6.92 -0.42
C VAL A 196 -15.66 5.75 -1.34
N HIS A 197 -15.15 6.05 -2.54
CA HIS A 197 -14.65 5.04 -3.47
C HIS A 197 -13.16 4.79 -3.24
N ILE A 198 -12.78 3.57 -2.86
CA ILE A 198 -11.37 3.20 -2.65
C ILE A 198 -10.81 2.63 -3.96
N SER A 199 -10.00 3.46 -4.62
CA SER A 199 -9.26 3.10 -5.83
C SER A 199 -7.82 2.69 -5.47
N THR A 200 -6.84 3.10 -6.26
CA THR A 200 -5.41 2.82 -6.05
C THR A 200 -4.56 3.90 -6.71
N ALA A 201 -3.42 4.23 -6.11
CA ALA A 201 -2.46 5.19 -6.67
C ALA A 201 -1.88 4.73 -8.03
N TYR A 202 -2.09 3.47 -8.39
CA TYR A 202 -1.64 2.86 -9.65
C TYR A 202 -2.72 2.78 -10.73
N ALA A 203 -3.91 3.37 -10.52
CA ALA A 203 -4.98 3.37 -11.51
C ALA A 203 -4.50 4.01 -12.83
N TYR A 204 -3.60 4.98 -12.76
CA TYR A 204 -2.99 5.64 -13.92
C TYR A 204 -1.47 5.49 -13.96
N CYS A 205 -0.96 4.32 -13.53
CA CYS A 205 0.47 4.01 -13.50
C CYS A 205 1.16 3.96 -14.89
N ASN A 206 0.41 4.11 -15.97
CA ASN A 206 0.94 4.29 -17.31
C ASN A 206 1.41 5.73 -17.59
N GLN A 207 1.09 6.68 -16.71
CA GLN A 207 1.64 8.03 -16.70
C GLN A 207 2.77 8.12 -15.66
N GLN A 208 3.74 9.01 -15.87
CA GLN A 208 4.83 9.22 -14.91
C GLN A 208 4.43 10.17 -13.76
N HIS A 209 3.66 11.20 -14.09
CA HIS A 209 3.10 12.14 -13.12
C HIS A 209 1.62 11.86 -12.95
N ILE A 210 1.17 11.74 -11.70
CA ILE A 210 -0.21 11.39 -11.36
C ILE A 210 -0.72 12.43 -10.36
N GLY A 211 -1.56 13.33 -10.86
CA GLY A 211 -2.26 14.36 -10.10
C GLY A 211 -3.53 13.85 -9.41
N GLU A 212 -4.08 14.67 -8.53
CA GLU A 212 -5.33 14.39 -7.80
C GLU A 212 -6.57 14.73 -8.65
N GLU A 213 -6.62 14.19 -9.87
CA GLU A 213 -7.72 14.25 -10.83
C GLU A 213 -7.94 12.88 -11.51
N VAL A 214 -9.11 12.68 -12.13
CA VAL A 214 -9.41 11.46 -12.91
C VAL A 214 -9.02 11.68 -14.37
N TYR A 215 -8.29 10.73 -14.96
CA TYR A 215 -7.85 10.81 -16.36
C TYR A 215 -8.71 9.96 -17.29
N GLU A 216 -8.68 10.29 -18.57
CA GLU A 216 -9.20 9.42 -19.62
C GLU A 216 -8.35 8.17 -19.78
N THR A 217 -9.01 7.02 -19.85
CA THR A 217 -8.38 5.76 -20.23
C THR A 217 -8.18 5.64 -21.75
N GLY A 218 -8.85 6.49 -22.53
CA GLY A 218 -8.91 6.42 -23.99
C GLY A 218 -9.63 5.17 -24.50
N GLN A 219 -10.49 4.57 -23.68
CA GLN A 219 -11.31 3.40 -23.96
C GLN A 219 -12.72 3.61 -23.40
N ASP A 220 -13.73 3.25 -24.18
CA ASP A 220 -15.12 3.31 -23.73
C ASP A 220 -15.46 2.04 -22.94
N TYR A 221 -15.62 2.19 -21.63
CA TYR A 221 -15.94 1.06 -20.75
C TYR A 221 -17.34 0.48 -21.02
N ASN A 222 -18.29 1.22 -21.59
CA ASN A 222 -19.60 0.68 -21.97
C ASN A 222 -19.48 -0.24 -23.18
N LYS A 223 -18.72 0.17 -24.20
CA LYS A 223 -18.44 -0.70 -25.36
C LYS A 223 -17.68 -1.96 -24.95
N LEU A 224 -16.71 -1.82 -24.03
CA LEU A 224 -16.03 -2.98 -23.47
C LEU A 224 -16.99 -3.88 -22.69
N HIS A 225 -17.91 -3.30 -21.90
CA HIS A 225 -18.93 -4.06 -21.19
C HIS A 225 -19.79 -4.90 -22.13
N GLU A 226 -20.36 -4.28 -23.17
CA GLU A 226 -21.16 -4.95 -24.20
C GLU A 226 -20.35 -6.06 -24.88
N SER A 227 -19.10 -5.76 -25.23
CA SER A 227 -18.19 -6.72 -25.86
C SER A 227 -17.94 -7.93 -24.97
N LEU A 228 -17.70 -7.70 -23.67
CA LEU A 228 -17.45 -8.78 -22.72
C LEU A 228 -18.67 -9.71 -22.62
N GLN A 229 -19.91 -9.23 -22.74
CA GLN A 229 -21.10 -10.07 -22.59
C GLN A 229 -21.18 -11.23 -23.61
N TRP A 230 -20.80 -11.00 -24.87
CA TRP A 230 -20.89 -12.02 -25.92
C TRP A 230 -19.57 -12.72 -26.23
N MET A 231 -18.42 -12.13 -25.91
CA MET A 231 -17.13 -12.79 -26.13
C MET A 231 -17.00 -14.04 -25.24
N SER A 232 -16.35 -15.10 -25.74
CA SER A 232 -15.94 -16.25 -24.94
C SER A 232 -14.70 -15.94 -24.10
N ASP A 233 -14.50 -16.67 -23.01
CA ASP A 233 -13.34 -16.44 -22.10
C ASP A 233 -11.99 -16.68 -22.80
N ASP A 234 -11.94 -17.59 -23.78
CA ASP A 234 -10.75 -17.81 -24.61
C ASP A 234 -10.44 -16.60 -25.51
N MET A 235 -11.46 -15.98 -26.11
CA MET A 235 -11.30 -14.76 -26.90
C MET A 235 -10.83 -13.60 -26.01
N ILE A 236 -11.45 -13.43 -24.83
CA ILE A 236 -11.05 -12.41 -23.87
C ILE A 236 -9.60 -12.59 -23.46
N THR A 237 -9.20 -13.81 -23.14
CA THR A 237 -7.81 -14.11 -22.73
C THR A 237 -6.81 -13.74 -23.83
N LYS A 238 -7.15 -14.03 -25.11
CA LYS A 238 -6.30 -13.67 -26.26
C LYS A 238 -6.23 -12.17 -26.52
N LEU A 239 -7.34 -11.44 -26.36
CA LEU A 239 -7.43 -10.00 -26.60
C LEU A 239 -7.00 -9.13 -25.42
N THR A 240 -6.93 -9.70 -24.20
CA THR A 240 -6.58 -8.96 -22.98
C THR A 240 -5.27 -8.15 -23.13
N PRO A 241 -4.17 -8.69 -23.69
CA PRO A 241 -2.94 -7.92 -23.89
C PRO A 241 -3.16 -6.63 -24.70
N ASP A 242 -3.96 -6.68 -25.76
CA ASP A 242 -4.25 -5.52 -26.61
C ASP A 242 -5.18 -4.50 -25.90
N ILE A 243 -6.12 -4.99 -25.10
CA ILE A 243 -7.02 -4.16 -24.28
C ILE A 243 -6.25 -3.42 -23.18
N LEU A 244 -5.23 -4.06 -22.59
CA LEU A 244 -4.38 -3.46 -21.56
C LEU A 244 -3.51 -2.32 -22.09
N ARG A 245 -3.15 -2.33 -23.38
CA ARG A 245 -2.24 -1.36 -24.01
C ARG A 245 -0.92 -1.24 -23.22
N ASP A 246 -0.66 -0.07 -22.64
CA ASP A 246 0.53 0.31 -21.87
C ASP A 246 0.43 -0.06 -20.38
N ARG A 247 -0.68 -0.66 -19.95
CA ARG A 247 -0.93 -0.99 -18.54
C ARG A 247 -0.37 -2.37 -18.20
N PRO A 248 0.16 -2.55 -16.97
CA PRO A 248 0.83 -3.79 -16.60
C PRO A 248 -0.12 -4.97 -16.39
N ASN A 249 -1.39 -4.72 -16.07
CA ASN A 249 -2.33 -5.78 -15.67
C ASN A 249 -3.81 -5.32 -15.67
N THR A 250 -4.74 -6.28 -15.53
CA THR A 250 -6.20 -6.04 -15.56
C THR A 250 -6.68 -5.23 -14.36
N TYR A 251 -6.00 -5.32 -13.22
CA TYR A 251 -6.35 -4.57 -12.02
C TYR A 251 -6.20 -3.05 -12.22
N THR A 252 -5.09 -2.57 -12.78
CA THR A 252 -4.88 -1.12 -12.97
C THR A 252 -5.85 -0.53 -13.98
N LEU A 253 -6.16 -1.27 -15.07
CA LEU A 253 -7.16 -0.84 -16.06
C LEU A 253 -8.57 -0.77 -15.45
N THR A 254 -9.01 -1.83 -14.78
CA THR A 254 -10.39 -1.90 -14.26
C THR A 254 -10.64 -0.95 -13.08
N LYS A 255 -9.60 -0.61 -12.30
CA LYS A 255 -9.66 0.48 -11.32
C LYS A 255 -9.80 1.85 -11.98
N ALA A 256 -9.07 2.12 -13.08
CA ALA A 256 -9.24 3.34 -13.85
C ALA A 256 -10.67 3.47 -14.41
N PHE A 257 -11.21 2.39 -14.97
CA PHE A 257 -12.61 2.38 -15.41
C PHE A 257 -13.61 2.58 -14.26
N GLY A 258 -13.33 2.04 -13.07
CA GLY A 258 -14.13 2.30 -11.88
C GLY A 258 -14.19 3.79 -11.54
N GLU A 259 -13.07 4.52 -11.65
CA GLU A 259 -13.05 5.97 -11.46
C GLU A 259 -13.79 6.72 -12.59
N GLU A 260 -13.72 6.26 -13.84
CA GLU A 260 -14.54 6.82 -14.91
C GLU A 260 -16.03 6.64 -14.67
N VAL A 261 -16.46 5.49 -14.12
CA VAL A 261 -17.86 5.28 -13.70
C VAL A 261 -18.25 6.29 -12.61
N VAL A 262 -17.37 6.57 -11.65
CA VAL A 262 -17.61 7.63 -10.64
C VAL A 262 -17.79 8.99 -11.31
N VAL A 263 -16.90 9.35 -12.24
CA VAL A 263 -16.96 10.62 -12.98
C VAL A 263 -18.19 10.72 -13.85
N ASN A 264 -18.66 9.64 -14.46
CA ASN A 264 -19.79 9.71 -15.40
C ASN A 264 -21.12 9.60 -14.65
N GLU A 265 -21.23 8.66 -13.70
CA GLU A 265 -22.51 8.28 -13.12
C GLU A 265 -22.72 8.82 -11.69
N GLY A 266 -21.66 9.27 -11.01
CA GLY A 266 -21.74 9.72 -9.61
C GLY A 266 -22.32 11.13 -9.39
N ALA A 267 -22.85 11.82 -10.40
CA ALA A 267 -23.25 13.22 -10.24
C ALA A 267 -24.36 13.38 -9.19
N GLY A 268 -24.24 14.45 -8.39
CA GLY A 268 -25.18 14.77 -7.33
C GLY A 268 -24.96 14.02 -6.02
N LEU A 269 -24.03 13.06 -5.96
CA LEU A 269 -23.70 12.35 -4.72
C LEU A 269 -22.54 13.05 -3.97
N PRO A 270 -22.56 13.10 -2.63
CA PRO A 270 -21.42 13.52 -1.82
C PRO A 270 -20.33 12.44 -1.89
N LEU A 271 -19.46 12.52 -2.89
CA LEU A 271 -18.49 11.46 -3.17
C LEU A 271 -17.05 11.95 -3.20
N CYS A 272 -16.12 11.08 -2.81
CA CYS A 272 -14.69 11.26 -3.02
C CYS A 272 -14.01 9.94 -3.44
N ILE A 273 -12.80 10.06 -3.97
CA ILE A 273 -11.93 8.93 -4.32
C ILE A 273 -10.71 8.94 -3.40
N VAL A 274 -10.38 7.78 -2.84
CA VAL A 274 -9.14 7.59 -2.07
C VAL A 274 -8.27 6.59 -2.82
N ARG A 275 -7.03 6.98 -3.13
CA ARG A 275 -6.05 6.17 -3.87
C ARG A 275 -4.86 5.81 -2.97
N PRO A 276 -4.90 4.66 -2.28
CA PRO A 276 -3.74 4.14 -1.57
C PRO A 276 -2.69 3.56 -2.52
N SER A 277 -1.41 3.67 -2.14
CA SER A 277 -0.31 2.91 -2.74
C SER A 277 -0.31 1.45 -2.26
N ILE A 278 0.84 0.76 -2.30
CA ILE A 278 0.91 -0.65 -1.93
C ILE A 278 0.72 -0.76 -0.41
N VAL A 279 -0.41 -1.33 0.00
CA VAL A 279 -0.72 -1.46 1.43
C VAL A 279 0.13 -2.56 2.08
N GLY A 280 0.86 -2.21 3.14
CA GLY A 280 1.59 -3.14 4.01
C GLY A 280 0.86 -3.46 5.31
N SER A 281 1.57 -4.05 6.28
CA SER A 281 0.99 -4.30 7.61
C SER A 281 0.62 -3.00 8.32
N THR A 282 -0.14 -3.09 9.40
CA THR A 282 -0.34 -1.95 10.30
C THR A 282 0.97 -1.48 10.95
N TYR A 283 1.11 -0.17 11.17
CA TYR A 283 2.26 0.40 11.86
C TYR A 283 2.08 0.44 13.38
N GLN A 284 0.94 0.93 13.84
CA GLN A 284 0.61 1.13 15.25
C GLN A 284 -0.66 0.39 15.67
N GLU A 285 -1.75 0.53 14.91
CA GLU A 285 -3.06 0.07 15.33
C GLU A 285 -3.80 -0.70 14.22
N PRO A 286 -4.85 -1.48 14.55
CA PRO A 286 -5.29 -1.85 15.89
C PRO A 286 -4.34 -2.78 16.65
N LEU A 287 -3.53 -3.55 15.92
CA LEU A 287 -2.45 -4.36 16.47
C LEU A 287 -1.21 -4.08 15.66
N GLN A 288 -0.05 -3.90 16.28
CA GLN A 288 1.20 -3.63 15.56
C GLN A 288 1.60 -4.80 14.65
N GLY A 289 1.93 -4.51 13.39
CA GLY A 289 2.37 -5.52 12.41
C GLY A 289 1.26 -6.46 11.94
N TRP A 290 -0.01 -6.15 12.19
CA TRP A 290 -1.11 -7.00 11.77
C TRP A 290 -1.20 -7.11 10.26
N ILE A 291 -1.25 -8.34 9.78
CA ILE A 291 -1.39 -8.72 8.38
C ILE A 291 -2.04 -10.10 8.32
N ASN A 292 -2.97 -10.31 7.40
CA ASN A 292 -3.75 -11.55 7.30
C ASN A 292 -3.73 -12.19 5.89
N ASN A 293 -2.89 -11.67 4.99
CA ASN A 293 -2.79 -12.12 3.62
C ASN A 293 -1.32 -12.12 3.16
N VAL A 294 -1.06 -12.76 2.02
CA VAL A 294 0.27 -12.88 1.39
C VAL A 294 0.42 -11.98 0.16
N ASN A 295 -0.47 -10.99 -0.02
CA ASN A 295 -0.51 -10.19 -1.24
C ASN A 295 0.63 -9.16 -1.27
N GLY A 296 1.08 -8.82 -2.48
CA GLY A 296 2.09 -7.78 -2.72
C GLY A 296 3.38 -7.97 -1.89
N PRO A 297 3.77 -7.00 -1.05
CA PRO A 297 5.05 -7.01 -0.35
C PRO A 297 5.15 -8.12 0.69
N THR A 298 4.03 -8.55 1.30
CA THR A 298 4.06 -9.63 2.30
C THR A 298 4.56 -10.94 1.71
N GLY A 299 4.10 -11.29 0.51
CA GLY A 299 4.54 -12.50 -0.19
C GLY A 299 6.03 -12.44 -0.54
N LEU A 300 6.53 -11.27 -0.95
CA LEU A 300 7.94 -11.05 -1.25
C LEU A 300 8.81 -11.19 0.01
N PHE A 301 8.40 -10.54 1.11
CA PHE A 301 9.12 -10.61 2.39
C PHE A 301 9.14 -12.04 2.93
N LEU A 302 8.04 -12.78 2.79
CA LEU A 302 7.96 -14.19 3.17
C LEU A 302 8.90 -15.06 2.33
N ALA A 303 8.94 -14.85 1.00
CA ALA A 303 9.82 -15.60 0.11
C ALA A 303 11.30 -15.37 0.42
N VAL A 304 11.69 -14.11 0.71
CA VAL A 304 13.05 -13.75 1.15
C VAL A 304 13.34 -14.35 2.53
N GLY A 305 12.43 -14.17 3.50
CA GLY A 305 12.61 -14.62 4.88
C GLY A 305 12.67 -16.13 5.04
N LYS A 306 12.00 -16.90 4.20
CA LYS A 306 12.12 -18.38 4.15
C LYS A 306 13.33 -18.85 3.33
N GLY A 307 13.97 -17.95 2.59
CA GLY A 307 15.15 -18.23 1.78
C GLY A 307 14.84 -18.80 0.39
N PHE A 308 13.62 -18.68 -0.11
CA PHE A 308 13.24 -19.13 -1.46
C PHE A 308 13.60 -18.13 -2.56
N LEU A 309 13.46 -16.82 -2.28
CA LEU A 309 13.83 -15.77 -3.21
C LEU A 309 15.17 -15.17 -2.81
N CYS A 310 16.13 -15.18 -3.75
CA CYS A 310 17.48 -14.70 -3.51
C CYS A 310 17.95 -13.63 -4.48
N SER A 311 17.26 -13.46 -5.61
CA SER A 311 17.60 -12.44 -6.57
C SER A 311 16.36 -11.76 -7.14
N ILE A 312 16.44 -10.45 -7.34
CA ILE A 312 15.47 -9.70 -8.13
C ILE A 312 16.19 -8.84 -9.17
N TRP A 313 15.56 -8.70 -10.33
CA TRP A 313 16.01 -7.77 -11.35
C TRP A 313 15.47 -6.37 -11.01
N GLY A 314 16.31 -5.35 -11.05
CA GLY A 314 15.91 -3.98 -10.78
C GLY A 314 17.05 -3.14 -10.20
N SER A 315 16.76 -1.87 -9.92
CA SER A 315 17.71 -0.96 -9.27
C SER A 315 17.47 -0.91 -7.76
N GLY A 316 18.55 -0.98 -6.97
CA GLY A 316 18.50 -0.76 -5.52
C GLY A 316 18.11 0.67 -5.14
N LYS A 317 18.26 1.62 -6.08
CA LYS A 317 17.98 3.04 -5.89
C LYS A 317 16.50 3.38 -6.06
N THR A 318 15.70 2.46 -6.59
CA THR A 318 14.26 2.71 -6.76
C THR A 318 13.56 2.82 -5.41
N PHE A 319 12.60 3.71 -5.28
CA PHE A 319 11.82 3.86 -4.05
C PHE A 319 10.63 2.90 -4.00
N VAL A 320 10.40 2.33 -2.83
CA VAL A 320 9.25 1.48 -2.57
C VAL A 320 8.14 2.32 -1.95
N ASP A 321 6.94 2.25 -2.54
CA ASP A 321 5.77 2.94 -2.01
C ASP A 321 4.86 1.97 -1.24
N ILE A 322 5.32 1.55 -0.06
CA ILE A 322 4.54 0.73 0.87
C ILE A 322 3.95 1.64 1.96
N ILE A 323 2.62 1.79 1.96
CA ILE A 323 1.90 2.53 2.99
C ILE A 323 1.32 1.59 4.07
N PRO A 324 1.48 1.89 5.37
CA PRO A 324 0.82 1.12 6.43
C PRO A 324 -0.70 1.18 6.35
N SER A 325 -1.37 0.06 6.63
CA SER A 325 -2.83 -0.03 6.47
C SER A 325 -3.63 0.86 7.41
N ASP A 326 -3.09 1.18 8.59
CA ASP A 326 -3.72 2.09 9.56
C ASP A 326 -3.69 3.54 9.09
N LEU A 327 -2.61 4.00 8.47
CA LEU A 327 -2.56 5.32 7.82
C LEU A 327 -3.58 5.38 6.67
N VAL A 328 -3.69 4.31 5.87
CA VAL A 328 -4.72 4.23 4.81
C VAL A 328 -6.13 4.37 5.38
N VAL A 329 -6.45 3.61 6.41
CA VAL A 329 -7.78 3.64 7.04
C VAL A 329 -8.09 5.00 7.66
N ASN A 330 -7.10 5.63 8.31
CA ASN A 330 -7.25 6.96 8.87
C ASN A 330 -7.58 7.99 7.78
N GLY A 331 -6.88 7.95 6.65
CA GLY A 331 -7.16 8.79 5.49
C GLY A 331 -8.55 8.55 4.89
N ILE A 332 -9.00 7.29 4.81
CA ILE A 332 -10.35 6.94 4.33
C ILE A 332 -11.43 7.55 5.23
N ILE A 333 -11.29 7.44 6.55
CA ILE A 333 -12.26 7.99 7.51
C ILE A 333 -12.27 9.52 7.46
N ALA A 334 -11.10 10.16 7.42
CA ALA A 334 -10.98 11.61 7.29
C ALA A 334 -11.58 12.13 5.97
N ALA A 335 -11.39 11.39 4.87
CA ALA A 335 -12.00 11.72 3.58
C ALA A 335 -13.54 11.64 3.64
N ALA A 336 -14.11 10.65 4.33
CA ALA A 336 -15.56 10.55 4.54
C ALA A 336 -16.11 11.75 5.33
N TRP A 337 -15.45 12.08 6.44
CA TRP A 337 -15.79 13.23 7.27
C TRP A 337 -15.77 14.53 6.46
N LYS A 338 -14.67 14.78 5.73
CA LYS A 338 -14.56 15.99 4.90
C LYS A 338 -15.61 16.04 3.80
N THR A 339 -15.86 14.92 3.12
CA THR A 339 -16.88 14.82 2.08
C THR A 339 -18.27 15.15 2.61
N ALA A 340 -18.59 14.74 3.84
CA ALA A 340 -19.87 15.03 4.45
C ALA A 340 -20.03 16.49 4.90
N LEU A 341 -18.95 17.13 5.34
CA LEU A 341 -18.96 18.56 5.70
C LEU A 341 -18.95 19.48 4.49
N SER A 342 -18.31 19.05 3.40
CA SER A 342 -18.35 19.74 2.12
C SER A 342 -19.72 19.52 1.48
N ASN A 343 -20.63 20.47 1.72
CA ASN A 343 -22.02 20.39 1.27
C ASN A 343 -22.09 20.21 -0.27
N PRO A 344 -22.57 19.07 -0.80
CA PRO A 344 -22.62 18.82 -2.24
C PRO A 344 -23.64 19.73 -2.94
N GLN A 345 -24.66 20.24 -2.24
CA GLN A 345 -25.69 21.09 -2.87
C GLN A 345 -25.15 22.43 -3.41
N THR A 346 -24.03 22.93 -2.90
CA THR A 346 -23.40 24.18 -3.35
C THR A 346 -22.32 23.98 -4.42
N GLN A 347 -21.98 22.74 -4.79
CA GLN A 347 -20.97 22.43 -5.82
C GLN A 347 -21.54 21.87 -7.12
N ILE A 348 -22.85 21.95 -7.34
CA ILE A 348 -23.48 21.35 -8.52
C ILE A 348 -23.95 22.43 -9.51
N PRO A 349 -23.11 22.88 -10.46
CA PRO A 349 -23.58 23.57 -11.65
C PRO A 349 -24.36 22.64 -12.61
N PHE A 350 -24.60 21.37 -12.26
CA PHE A 350 -25.08 20.31 -13.17
C PHE A 350 -26.44 19.68 -12.82
N LEU A 351 -27.15 20.24 -11.84
CA LEU A 351 -28.55 19.95 -11.57
C LEU A 351 -29.34 21.19 -11.99
N SER A 352 -30.24 21.02 -12.95
CA SER A 352 -31.28 22.01 -13.25
C SER A 352 -32.61 21.36 -12.88
N ASN A 353 -33.38 21.98 -11.98
CA ASN A 353 -34.67 21.45 -11.51
C ASN A 353 -34.60 19.99 -11.00
N ASN A 354 -33.58 19.65 -10.18
CA ASN A 354 -33.33 18.28 -9.70
C ASN A 354 -33.12 17.22 -10.79
N GLN A 355 -32.87 17.64 -12.03
CA GLN A 355 -32.49 16.75 -13.13
C GLN A 355 -31.02 16.97 -13.50
N LEU A 356 -30.32 15.86 -13.72
CA LEU A 356 -28.94 15.88 -14.20
C LEU A 356 -28.89 16.54 -15.57
N LYS A 357 -28.05 17.57 -15.73
CA LYS A 357 -27.71 18.09 -17.06
C LYS A 357 -27.18 16.94 -17.92
N PRO A 358 -27.46 16.93 -19.24
CA PRO A 358 -26.85 15.96 -20.15
C PRO A 358 -25.34 15.92 -19.96
N LEU A 359 -24.77 14.71 -19.87
CA LEU A 359 -23.33 14.49 -19.80
C LEU A 359 -22.70 14.86 -21.15
N THR A 360 -22.39 16.14 -21.34
CA THR A 360 -21.53 16.58 -22.44
C THR A 360 -20.06 16.39 -22.06
N ASP A 361 -19.17 16.33 -23.05
CA ASP A 361 -17.73 16.19 -22.81
C ASP A 361 -17.16 17.30 -21.92
N GLN A 362 -17.71 18.52 -22.03
CA GLN A 362 -17.34 19.65 -21.17
C GLN A 362 -17.72 19.40 -19.71
N VAL A 363 -18.93 18.91 -19.44
CA VAL A 363 -19.40 18.57 -18.09
C VAL A 363 -18.54 17.46 -17.49
N VAL A 364 -18.22 16.43 -18.26
CA VAL A 364 -17.34 15.34 -17.82
C VAL A 364 -15.95 15.87 -17.48
N ALA A 365 -15.37 16.71 -18.33
CA ALA A 365 -14.05 17.31 -18.10
C ALA A 365 -14.00 18.18 -16.84
N GLU A 366 -15.05 18.96 -16.56
CA GLU A 366 -15.14 19.75 -15.31
C GLU A 366 -15.27 18.83 -14.08
N ARG A 367 -16.10 17.79 -14.17
CA ARG A 367 -16.30 16.84 -13.06
C ARG A 367 -15.03 16.09 -12.67
N ARG A 368 -14.17 15.74 -13.63
CA ARG A 368 -12.87 15.10 -13.37
C ARG A 368 -11.98 15.91 -12.42
N LYS A 369 -12.10 17.24 -12.45
CA LYS A 369 -11.32 18.17 -11.61
C LYS A 369 -11.99 18.44 -10.26
N MET A 370 -13.33 18.42 -10.23
CA MET A 370 -14.11 18.75 -9.03
C MET A 370 -14.14 17.62 -7.99
N ILE A 371 -14.14 16.35 -8.41
CA ILE A 371 -14.20 15.22 -7.47
C ILE A 371 -12.97 15.28 -6.54
N PRO A 372 -13.15 15.30 -5.20
CA PRO A 372 -12.03 15.21 -4.28
C PRO A 372 -11.32 13.86 -4.43
N ILE A 373 -10.01 13.91 -4.66
CA ILE A 373 -9.14 12.73 -4.74
C ILE A 373 -8.04 12.89 -3.72
N TYR A 374 -7.80 11.84 -2.94
CA TYR A 374 -6.75 11.82 -1.92
C TYR A 374 -5.77 10.69 -2.20
N HIS A 375 -4.51 11.05 -2.45
CA HIS A 375 -3.40 10.12 -2.63
C HIS A 375 -2.78 9.75 -1.28
N LEU A 376 -3.00 8.50 -0.85
CA LEU A 376 -2.36 7.95 0.35
C LEU A 376 -1.10 7.19 -0.08
N VAL A 377 -0.03 7.95 -0.31
CA VAL A 377 1.25 7.51 -0.86
C VAL A 377 2.40 7.91 0.06
N VAL A 378 3.53 7.21 -0.04
CA VAL A 378 4.72 7.44 0.80
C VAL A 378 5.91 7.93 -0.01
N GLY A 379 6.02 7.54 -1.28
CA GLY A 379 7.20 7.84 -2.11
C GLY A 379 7.50 9.33 -2.24
N SER A 380 6.45 10.17 -2.28
CA SER A 380 6.58 11.63 -2.39
C SER A 380 7.00 12.33 -1.10
N THR A 381 6.82 11.72 0.08
CA THR A 381 6.95 12.41 1.38
C THR A 381 7.97 11.76 2.33
N ASN A 382 8.13 10.43 2.28
CA ASN A 382 9.07 9.69 3.13
C ASN A 382 9.71 8.52 2.36
N PRO A 383 10.52 8.80 1.31
CA PRO A 383 11.00 7.79 0.37
C PRO A 383 11.86 6.70 1.03
N LEU A 384 11.65 5.45 0.62
CA LEU A 384 12.44 4.29 1.05
C LEU A 384 13.11 3.58 -0.14
N PRO A 385 14.43 3.74 -0.35
CA PRO A 385 15.16 2.97 -1.36
C PRO A 385 15.07 1.46 -1.13
N ILE A 386 14.93 0.67 -2.20
CA ILE A 386 14.88 -0.80 -2.12
C ILE A 386 16.14 -1.35 -1.43
N GLU A 387 17.32 -0.81 -1.70
CA GLU A 387 18.56 -1.27 -1.06
C GLU A 387 18.52 -1.09 0.47
N ARG A 388 17.95 0.02 0.93
CA ARG A 388 17.77 0.32 2.35
C ARG A 388 16.74 -0.63 2.96
N LEU A 389 15.60 -0.83 2.29
CA LEU A 389 14.59 -1.82 2.68
C LEU A 389 15.21 -3.22 2.79
N ASN A 390 16.01 -3.64 1.81
CA ASN A 390 16.68 -4.94 1.79
C ASN A 390 17.62 -5.12 3.00
N SER A 391 18.46 -4.11 3.28
CA SER A 391 19.34 -4.11 4.45
C SER A 391 18.56 -4.23 5.76
N MET A 392 17.44 -3.53 5.87
CA MET A 392 16.57 -3.57 7.04
C MET A 392 15.90 -4.94 7.19
N LEU A 393 15.33 -5.49 6.12
CA LEU A 393 14.72 -6.83 6.11
C LEU A 393 15.73 -7.89 6.50
N HIS A 394 16.94 -7.84 5.94
CA HIS A 394 18.03 -8.75 6.30
C HIS A 394 18.30 -8.69 7.81
N LYS A 395 18.53 -7.50 8.37
CA LYS A 395 18.73 -7.32 9.81
C LYS A 395 17.55 -7.85 10.62
N SER A 396 16.31 -7.52 10.23
CA SER A 396 15.11 -7.97 10.91
C SER A 396 14.97 -9.49 10.90
N PHE A 397 15.22 -10.18 9.79
CA PHE A 397 15.15 -11.65 9.73
C PHE A 397 16.29 -12.36 10.47
N MET A 398 17.46 -11.72 10.60
CA MET A 398 18.54 -12.26 11.43
C MET A 398 18.20 -12.18 12.93
N VAL A 399 17.42 -11.18 13.34
CA VAL A 399 16.97 -11.00 14.72
C VAL A 399 15.69 -11.79 15.01
N TYR A 400 14.72 -11.76 14.09
CA TYR A 400 13.40 -12.39 14.19
C TYR A 400 13.20 -13.42 13.06
N PRO A 401 13.98 -14.52 13.06
CA PRO A 401 13.89 -15.52 12.01
C PRO A 401 12.53 -16.22 11.97
N LEU A 402 12.12 -16.56 10.75
CA LEU A 402 10.96 -17.43 10.53
C LEU A 402 11.32 -18.90 10.85
N ASP A 403 10.33 -19.75 11.05
CA ASP A 403 10.55 -21.18 11.25
C ASP A 403 10.86 -21.86 9.93
N ASN A 404 11.49 -23.04 9.98
CA ASN A 404 11.67 -23.89 8.80
C ASN A 404 12.32 -23.21 7.59
N VAL A 405 13.19 -22.24 7.86
CA VAL A 405 13.99 -21.55 6.85
C VAL A 405 14.91 -22.55 6.15
N ILE A 406 14.98 -22.44 4.83
CA ILE A 406 15.78 -23.33 3.98
C ILE A 406 17.21 -22.79 3.83
N ARG A 407 17.35 -21.46 3.84
CA ARG A 407 18.62 -20.76 3.67
C ARG A 407 18.60 -19.44 4.41
N SER A 408 19.77 -18.99 4.85
CA SER A 408 19.93 -17.64 5.40
C SER A 408 19.33 -16.58 4.45
N PRO A 409 18.37 -15.75 4.91
CA PRO A 409 17.77 -14.70 4.09
C PRO A 409 18.85 -13.78 3.53
N SER A 410 18.89 -13.66 2.21
CA SER A 410 19.81 -12.79 1.51
C SER A 410 19.20 -12.51 0.14
N LEU A 411 18.90 -11.26 -0.15
CA LEU A 411 18.36 -10.85 -1.44
C LEU A 411 19.40 -10.00 -2.17
N GLN A 412 19.76 -10.42 -3.37
CA GLN A 412 20.60 -9.66 -4.28
C GLN A 412 19.74 -8.92 -5.30
N ILE A 413 20.07 -7.66 -5.53
CA ILE A 413 19.37 -6.80 -6.49
C ILE A 413 20.39 -6.47 -7.58
N THR A 414 20.03 -6.70 -8.83
CA THR A 414 20.93 -6.40 -9.96
C THR A 414 20.17 -5.82 -11.14
N GLU A 415 20.77 -4.82 -11.76
CA GLU A 415 20.26 -4.19 -12.99
C GLU A 415 20.61 -5.04 -14.23
N ASN A 416 21.66 -5.86 -14.14
CA ASN A 416 22.10 -6.72 -15.25
C ASN A 416 21.19 -7.96 -15.34
N LYS A 417 20.36 -8.00 -16.38
CA LYS A 417 19.42 -9.10 -16.65
C LYS A 417 20.08 -10.47 -16.81
N HIS A 418 21.29 -10.52 -17.38
CA HIS A 418 22.03 -11.78 -17.54
C HIS A 418 22.58 -12.27 -16.20
N LEU A 419 23.13 -11.36 -15.39
CA LEU A 419 23.56 -11.67 -14.04
C LEU A 419 22.37 -12.13 -13.18
N TYR A 420 21.22 -11.45 -13.25
CA TYR A 420 20.00 -11.88 -12.58
C TYR A 420 19.60 -13.32 -12.96
N ARG A 421 19.56 -13.65 -14.26
CA ARG A 421 19.22 -15.00 -14.72
C ARG A 421 20.20 -16.05 -14.20
N LEU A 422 21.50 -15.74 -14.20
CA LEU A 422 22.53 -16.61 -13.66
C LEU A 422 22.34 -16.82 -12.15
N LEU A 423 22.14 -15.74 -11.39
CA LEU A 423 21.90 -15.80 -9.95
C LEU A 423 20.64 -16.60 -9.61
N ALA A 424 19.52 -16.32 -10.28
CA ALA A 424 18.28 -17.07 -10.10
C ALA A 424 18.47 -18.56 -10.42
N PHE A 425 19.19 -18.88 -11.51
CA PHE A 425 19.51 -20.27 -11.84
C PHE A 425 20.33 -20.96 -10.73
N VAL A 426 21.44 -20.34 -10.32
CA VAL A 426 22.37 -20.93 -9.34
C VAL A 426 21.77 -21.00 -7.94
N TYR A 427 21.04 -19.97 -7.51
CA TYR A 427 20.59 -19.82 -6.13
C TYR A 427 19.13 -20.25 -5.89
N GLU A 428 18.32 -20.42 -6.93
CA GLU A 428 16.90 -20.75 -6.78
C GLU A 428 16.57 -22.03 -7.56
N TYR A 429 16.85 -22.10 -8.86
CA TYR A 429 16.43 -23.25 -9.68
C TYR A 429 17.30 -24.50 -9.51
N LEU A 430 18.63 -24.37 -9.54
CA LEU A 430 19.55 -25.49 -9.41
C LEU A 430 19.37 -26.23 -8.07
N PRO A 431 19.31 -25.55 -6.90
CA PRO A 431 19.04 -26.22 -5.64
C PRO A 431 17.66 -26.89 -5.61
N ALA A 432 16.65 -26.28 -6.24
CA ALA A 432 15.31 -26.87 -6.33
C ALA A 432 15.30 -28.16 -7.15
N TYR A 433 16.01 -28.21 -8.29
CA TYR A 433 16.17 -29.43 -9.08
C TYR A 433 16.85 -30.54 -8.28
N VAL A 434 17.96 -30.22 -7.59
CA VAL A 434 18.68 -31.19 -6.77
C VAL A 434 17.80 -31.73 -5.65
N PHE A 435 17.04 -30.86 -4.98
CA PHE A 435 16.14 -31.26 -3.89
C PHE A 435 14.98 -32.13 -4.39
N ASP A 436 14.33 -31.74 -5.49
CA ASP A 436 13.22 -32.49 -6.07
C ASP A 436 13.68 -33.84 -6.65
N LEU A 437 14.89 -33.93 -7.19
CA LEU A 437 15.51 -35.19 -7.58
C LEU A 437 15.71 -36.09 -6.37
N GLY A 438 16.25 -35.57 -5.26
CA GLY A 438 16.41 -36.31 -4.01
C GLY A 438 15.07 -36.81 -3.44
N LEU A 439 14.02 -35.98 -3.47
CA LEU A 439 12.67 -36.39 -3.09
C LEU A 439 12.18 -37.55 -3.97
N THR A 440 12.37 -37.45 -5.28
CA THR A 440 11.96 -38.47 -6.25
C THR A 440 12.69 -39.79 -6.00
N MET A 441 13.99 -39.76 -5.70
CA MET A 441 14.76 -40.96 -5.34
C MET A 441 14.25 -41.66 -4.07
N VAL A 442 13.65 -40.91 -3.13
CA VAL A 442 13.05 -41.46 -1.89
C VAL A 442 11.55 -41.74 -2.07
N GLY A 443 11.04 -41.76 -3.30
CA GLY A 443 9.63 -42.05 -3.61
C GLY A 443 8.66 -40.93 -3.24
N ARG A 444 9.15 -39.71 -2.96
CA ARG A 444 8.33 -38.53 -2.67
C ARG A 444 8.12 -37.68 -3.92
N LYS A 445 6.97 -36.98 -3.98
CA LYS A 445 6.64 -36.11 -5.12
C LYS A 445 7.50 -34.83 -5.10
N PRO A 446 8.04 -34.38 -6.25
CA PRO A 446 8.77 -33.13 -6.36
C PRO A 446 7.84 -31.93 -6.07
N MET A 447 8.32 -30.94 -5.33
CA MET A 447 7.52 -29.80 -4.88
C MET A 447 8.24 -28.45 -4.90
N VAL A 448 9.57 -28.43 -4.77
CA VAL A 448 10.33 -27.18 -4.61
C VAL A 448 10.37 -26.39 -5.91
N MET A 449 10.52 -27.07 -7.06
CA MET A 449 10.49 -26.41 -8.36
C MET A 449 9.14 -25.72 -8.62
N ARG A 450 8.04 -26.40 -8.29
CA ARG A 450 6.68 -25.83 -8.42
C ARG A 450 6.49 -24.60 -7.54
N LEU A 451 7.08 -24.61 -6.34
CA LEU A 451 7.05 -23.46 -5.44
C LEU A 451 7.87 -22.28 -6.00
N ASN A 452 9.09 -22.52 -6.47
CA ASN A 452 9.93 -21.49 -7.07
C ASN A 452 9.30 -20.88 -8.33
N GLN A 453 8.66 -21.68 -9.19
CA GLN A 453 7.92 -21.18 -10.35
C GLN A 453 6.76 -20.24 -9.96
N ARG A 454 6.03 -20.56 -8.87
CA ARG A 454 4.98 -19.68 -8.35
C ARG A 454 5.55 -18.36 -7.83
N ILE A 455 6.67 -18.41 -7.11
CA ILE A 455 7.36 -17.21 -6.61
C ILE A 455 7.83 -16.36 -7.78
N ALA A 456 8.51 -16.94 -8.77
CA ALA A 456 8.98 -16.25 -9.96
C ALA A 456 7.83 -15.60 -10.76
N THR A 457 6.68 -16.28 -10.86
CA THR A 457 5.47 -15.72 -11.48
C THR A 457 4.98 -14.49 -10.74
N ASN A 458 4.92 -14.54 -9.40
CA ASN A 458 4.50 -13.39 -8.58
C ASN A 458 5.50 -12.24 -8.64
N VAL A 459 6.81 -12.51 -8.64
CA VAL A 459 7.86 -11.49 -8.80
C VAL A 459 7.73 -10.80 -10.17
N LYS A 460 7.48 -11.57 -11.24
CA LYS A 460 7.28 -11.02 -12.59
C LYS A 460 6.10 -10.05 -12.65
N VAL A 461 5.00 -10.35 -11.95
CA VAL A 461 3.82 -9.48 -11.85
C VAL A 461 4.15 -8.17 -11.12
N LEU A 462 4.99 -8.24 -10.07
CA LEU A 462 5.40 -7.06 -9.31
C LEU A 462 6.52 -6.26 -9.99
N GLN A 463 7.22 -6.85 -10.99
CA GLN A 463 8.39 -6.27 -11.64
C GLN A 463 8.13 -4.85 -12.15
N PHE A 464 6.95 -4.60 -12.73
CA PHE A 464 6.56 -3.27 -13.22
C PHE A 464 6.57 -2.23 -12.10
N PHE A 465 6.04 -2.56 -10.91
CA PHE A 465 5.98 -1.65 -9.77
C PHE A 465 7.33 -1.47 -9.07
N ILE A 466 8.19 -2.48 -9.13
CA ILE A 466 9.54 -2.45 -8.54
C ILE A 466 10.52 -1.65 -9.43
N SER A 467 10.28 -1.62 -10.75
CA SER A 467 11.21 -1.03 -11.72
C SER A 467 10.88 0.42 -12.10
N ASN A 468 9.67 0.88 -11.78
CA ASN A 468 9.21 2.22 -12.15
C ASN A 468 8.99 3.09 -10.90
N GLN A 469 9.01 4.41 -11.11
CA GLN A 469 8.68 5.40 -10.10
C GLN A 469 7.64 6.36 -10.67
N TRP A 470 6.86 6.93 -9.78
CA TRP A 470 5.81 7.88 -10.10
C TRP A 470 5.94 9.11 -9.22
N ASN A 471 5.55 10.25 -9.78
CA ASN A 471 5.44 11.50 -9.05
C ASN A 471 3.95 11.75 -8.77
N TRP A 472 3.54 11.53 -7.53
CA TRP A 472 2.16 11.77 -7.11
C TRP A 472 2.02 13.15 -6.45
N ASP A 473 1.01 13.89 -6.89
CA ASP A 473 0.55 15.06 -6.15
C ASP A 473 -0.15 14.63 -4.86
N VAL A 474 0.06 15.39 -3.79
CA VAL A 474 -0.54 15.11 -2.47
C VAL A 474 -1.17 16.36 -1.86
N THR A 475 -1.45 17.38 -2.68
CA THR A 475 -1.86 18.71 -2.20
C THR A 475 -3.20 18.68 -1.46
N LYS A 476 -4.24 18.03 -2.02
CA LYS A 476 -5.55 17.85 -1.39
C LYS A 476 -5.44 16.97 -0.16
N THR A 477 -4.55 15.97 -0.18
CA THR A 477 -4.27 15.09 0.96
C THR A 477 -3.64 15.85 2.13
N MET A 478 -2.61 16.65 1.88
CA MET A 478 -1.97 17.51 2.87
C MET A 478 -2.94 18.57 3.40
N HIS A 479 -3.78 19.13 2.51
CA HIS A 479 -4.83 20.07 2.92
C HIS A 479 -5.85 19.41 3.84
N LEU A 480 -6.30 18.18 3.54
CA LEU A 480 -7.21 17.42 4.41
C LEU A 480 -6.60 17.22 5.80
N MET A 481 -5.32 16.84 5.87
CA MET A 481 -4.62 16.69 7.16
C MET A 481 -4.60 18.00 7.96
N SER A 482 -4.35 19.13 7.29
CA SER A 482 -4.28 20.44 7.95
C SER A 482 -5.61 20.93 8.53
N GLN A 483 -6.73 20.35 8.08
CA GLN A 483 -8.08 20.69 8.55
C GLN A 483 -8.50 19.89 9.78
N LEU A 484 -7.74 18.87 10.16
CA LEU A 484 -8.02 18.10 11.37
C LEU A 484 -7.64 18.91 12.62
N ASN A 485 -8.48 18.88 13.64
CA ASN A 485 -8.11 19.39 14.96
C ASN A 485 -7.00 18.52 15.59
N SER A 486 -6.35 19.01 16.65
CA SER A 486 -5.21 18.33 17.28
C SER A 486 -5.53 16.92 17.79
N SER A 487 -6.76 16.67 18.25
CA SER A 487 -7.18 15.35 18.74
C SER A 487 -7.35 14.35 17.59
N ASP A 488 -7.95 14.80 16.49
CA ASP A 488 -8.14 14.02 15.27
C ASP A 488 -6.82 13.80 14.52
N GLN A 489 -5.88 14.75 14.55
CA GLN A 489 -4.54 14.53 14.00
C GLN A 489 -3.81 13.38 14.71
N GLN A 490 -4.00 13.23 16.03
CA GLN A 490 -3.41 12.13 16.80
C GLN A 490 -4.16 10.82 16.56
N SER A 491 -5.49 10.86 16.61
CA SER A 491 -6.34 9.67 16.49
C SER A 491 -6.38 9.14 15.07
N PHE A 492 -6.45 9.99 14.07
CA PHE A 492 -6.57 9.64 12.66
C PHE A 492 -5.34 10.14 11.88
N ASN A 493 -4.13 9.93 12.42
CA ASN A 493 -2.92 10.29 11.71
C ASN A 493 -2.75 9.46 10.42
N PHE A 494 -2.61 10.14 9.29
CA PHE A 494 -2.22 9.52 8.01
C PHE A 494 -1.02 10.21 7.35
N ASP A 495 -0.21 10.93 8.13
CA ASP A 495 1.06 11.51 7.66
C ASP A 495 2.14 10.42 7.51
N ALA A 496 2.53 10.14 6.27
CA ALA A 496 3.58 9.19 5.96
C ALA A 496 4.97 9.57 6.50
N GLN A 497 5.22 10.85 6.81
CA GLN A 497 6.49 11.30 7.41
C GLN A 497 6.68 10.76 8.84
N THR A 498 5.59 10.39 9.52
CA THR A 498 5.64 9.83 10.89
C THR A 498 6.15 8.38 10.93
N ILE A 499 6.33 7.75 9.78
CA ILE A 499 6.79 6.36 9.67
C ILE A 499 8.29 6.28 9.99
N ASN A 500 8.61 5.63 11.11
CA ASN A 500 9.97 5.15 11.37
C ASN A 500 10.15 3.80 10.66
N TRP A 501 10.84 3.82 9.51
CA TRP A 501 11.00 2.64 8.67
C TRP A 501 11.59 1.44 9.42
N GLN A 502 12.58 1.63 10.30
CA GLN A 502 13.25 0.52 10.97
C GLN A 502 12.30 -0.18 11.95
N THR A 503 11.53 0.61 12.69
CA THR A 503 10.50 0.11 13.60
C THR A 503 9.38 -0.57 12.82
N TYR A 504 8.93 0.04 11.72
CA TYR A 504 7.88 -0.52 10.87
C TYR A 504 8.28 -1.88 10.29
N ILE A 505 9.47 -2.01 9.68
CA ILE A 505 9.93 -3.28 9.09
C ILE A 505 10.14 -4.36 10.16
N ASN A 506 10.67 -4.02 11.34
CA ASN A 506 10.77 -4.98 12.45
C ASN A 506 9.39 -5.52 12.86
N ARG A 507 8.42 -4.62 13.07
CA ARG A 507 7.04 -4.99 13.43
C ARG A 507 6.35 -5.78 12.34
N TYR A 508 6.60 -5.45 11.08
CA TYR A 508 6.07 -6.18 9.93
C TYR A 508 6.60 -7.63 9.92
N VAL A 509 7.91 -7.84 10.05
CA VAL A 509 8.50 -9.19 10.09
C VAL A 509 7.95 -10.02 11.26
N ILE A 510 7.87 -9.43 12.47
CA ILE A 510 7.27 -10.08 13.64
C ILE A 510 5.79 -10.39 13.39
N GLY A 511 5.07 -9.47 12.76
CA GLY A 511 3.67 -9.59 12.40
C GLY A 511 3.39 -10.73 11.42
N VAL A 512 4.23 -10.89 10.40
CA VAL A 512 4.19 -12.04 9.47
C VAL A 512 4.37 -13.35 10.24
N LYS A 513 5.33 -13.42 11.16
CA LYS A 513 5.56 -14.60 12.00
C LYS A 513 4.32 -14.91 12.86
N LYS A 514 3.82 -13.91 13.59
CA LYS A 514 2.76 -14.04 14.59
C LYS A 514 1.37 -14.27 14.00
N TYR A 515 0.94 -13.41 13.06
CA TYR A 515 -0.46 -13.39 12.62
C TYR A 515 -0.69 -14.22 11.37
N LEU A 516 0.27 -14.23 10.44
CA LEU A 516 0.13 -14.93 9.17
C LEU A 516 0.59 -16.38 9.25
N LEU A 517 1.81 -16.62 9.77
CA LEU A 517 2.36 -17.98 9.89
C LEU A 517 1.94 -18.69 11.18
N LYS A 518 1.45 -17.93 12.18
CA LYS A 518 1.09 -18.44 13.51
C LYS A 518 2.22 -19.21 14.19
N GLU A 519 3.45 -18.75 13.97
CA GLU A 519 4.66 -19.34 14.55
C GLU A 519 4.89 -18.80 15.98
N ASP A 520 5.56 -19.59 16.80
CA ASP A 520 5.92 -19.23 18.16
C ASP A 520 7.03 -18.15 18.19
N LEU A 521 6.83 -17.13 19.03
CA LEU A 521 7.76 -16.02 19.21
C LEU A 521 8.84 -16.34 20.25
N ASP A 522 8.67 -17.34 21.11
CA ASP A 522 9.66 -17.67 22.14
C ASP A 522 10.81 -18.53 21.60
N SER A 523 10.62 -19.10 20.41
CA SER A 523 11.57 -20.00 19.74
C SER A 523 12.77 -19.30 19.05
N TYR A 524 12.94 -17.97 19.19
CA TYR A 524 14.03 -17.22 18.54
C TYR A 524 15.45 -17.75 18.79
N PRO A 525 15.86 -18.13 20.02
CA PRO A 525 17.23 -18.61 20.25
C PRO A 525 17.57 -19.89 19.46
N ALA A 526 16.61 -20.81 19.33
CA ALA A 526 16.78 -22.03 18.55
C ALA A 526 16.84 -21.72 17.04
N GLN A 527 15.94 -20.87 16.55
CA GLN A 527 15.88 -20.45 15.15
C GLN A 527 17.17 -19.72 14.72
N ARG A 528 17.70 -18.82 15.56
CA ARG A 528 18.98 -18.12 15.29
C ARG A 528 20.16 -19.09 15.21
N ARG A 529 20.20 -20.14 16.05
CA ARG A 529 21.22 -21.19 15.97
C ARG A 529 21.13 -21.98 14.66
N ARG A 530 19.91 -22.34 14.24
CA ARG A 530 19.67 -22.98 12.93
C ARG A 530 20.13 -22.07 11.79
N LEU A 531 19.83 -20.77 11.86
CA LEU A 531 20.22 -19.81 10.84
C LEU A 531 21.74 -19.71 10.67
N LYS A 532 22.50 -19.67 11.78
CA LYS A 532 23.97 -19.71 11.75
C LYS A 532 24.50 -20.98 11.06
N ARG A 533 23.91 -22.14 11.33
CA ARG A 533 24.27 -23.41 10.65
C ARG A 533 23.99 -23.35 9.15
N LEU A 534 22.82 -22.85 8.76
CA LEU A 534 22.46 -22.69 7.34
C LEU A 534 23.38 -21.70 6.62
N HIS A 535 23.80 -20.65 7.30
CA HIS A 535 24.74 -19.67 6.77
C HIS A 535 26.12 -20.31 6.53
N LEU A 536 26.63 -21.09 7.50
CA LEU A 536 27.87 -21.86 7.35
C LEU A 536 27.77 -22.89 6.21
N LEU A 537 26.68 -23.66 6.14
CA LEU A 537 26.43 -24.61 5.05
C LEU A 537 26.40 -23.91 3.68
N GLY A 538 25.86 -22.70 3.62
CA GLY A 538 25.88 -21.87 2.42
C GLY A 538 27.30 -21.55 1.95
N TYR A 539 28.19 -21.12 2.86
CA TYR A 539 29.59 -20.85 2.52
C TYR A 539 30.35 -22.10 2.10
N VAL A 540 30.15 -23.22 2.80
CA VAL A 540 30.75 -24.50 2.42
C VAL A 540 30.28 -24.92 1.02
N GLY A 541 28.97 -24.82 0.75
CA GLY A 541 28.40 -25.14 -0.56
C GLY A 541 28.94 -24.24 -1.68
N GLN A 542 29.04 -22.94 -1.44
CA GLN A 542 29.65 -22.00 -2.39
C GLN A 542 31.13 -22.31 -2.64
N GLY A 543 31.88 -22.65 -1.59
CA GLY A 543 33.28 -23.07 -1.70
C GLY A 543 33.44 -24.35 -2.54
N VAL A 544 32.60 -25.37 -2.30
CA VAL A 544 32.60 -26.60 -3.10
C VAL A 544 32.24 -26.31 -4.57
N LEU A 545 31.20 -25.51 -4.81
CA LEU A 545 30.80 -25.14 -6.17
C LEU A 545 31.92 -24.38 -6.89
N PHE A 546 32.58 -23.44 -6.21
CA PHE A 546 33.72 -22.71 -6.75
C PHE A 546 34.86 -23.67 -7.13
N LEU A 547 35.22 -24.62 -6.25
CA LEU A 547 36.26 -25.61 -6.53
C LEU A 547 35.91 -26.52 -7.71
N LEU A 548 34.64 -26.93 -7.85
CA LEU A 548 34.17 -27.73 -8.97
C LEU A 548 34.25 -26.97 -10.30
N VAL A 549 33.77 -25.72 -10.33
CA VAL A 549 33.86 -24.84 -11.50
C VAL A 549 35.31 -24.56 -11.87
N TRP A 550 36.15 -24.24 -10.88
CA TRP A 550 37.58 -24.00 -11.07
C TRP A 550 38.28 -25.22 -11.66
N ARG A 551 38.03 -26.42 -11.11
CA ARG A 551 38.56 -27.68 -11.65
C ARG A 551 38.14 -27.91 -13.10
N LEU A 552 36.87 -27.62 -13.42
CA LEU A 552 36.36 -27.71 -14.80
C LEU A 552 37.09 -26.74 -15.73
N LEU A 553 37.26 -25.47 -15.33
CA LEU A 553 37.96 -24.45 -16.12
C LEU A 553 39.43 -24.80 -16.35
N VAL A 554 40.15 -25.26 -15.31
CA VAL A 554 41.53 -25.75 -15.42
C VAL A 554 41.60 -26.95 -16.37
N SER A 555 40.65 -27.89 -16.31
CA SER A 555 40.65 -29.04 -17.21
C SER A 555 40.37 -28.67 -18.69
N ARG A 556 39.67 -27.57 -18.94
CA ARG A 556 39.18 -27.19 -20.28
C ARG A 556 39.97 -26.07 -20.95
N THR A 557 40.77 -25.30 -20.21
CA THR A 557 41.45 -24.11 -20.75
C THR A 557 42.92 -24.04 -20.35
N ASN A 558 43.77 -23.64 -21.30
CA ASN A 558 45.20 -23.41 -21.04
C ASN A 558 45.43 -22.18 -20.14
N ILE A 559 44.59 -21.15 -20.30
CA ILE A 559 44.67 -19.92 -19.50
C ILE A 559 44.48 -20.22 -18.01
N ALA A 560 43.44 -20.98 -17.64
CA ALA A 560 43.20 -21.33 -16.24
C ALA A 560 44.29 -22.24 -15.66
N ARG A 561 44.85 -23.18 -16.46
CA ARG A 561 46.02 -23.98 -16.05
C ARG A 561 47.22 -23.11 -15.74
N ASN A 562 47.56 -22.20 -16.64
CA ASN A 562 48.71 -21.31 -16.46
C ASN A 562 48.53 -20.40 -15.25
N LEU A 563 47.32 -19.86 -15.06
CA LEU A 563 46.98 -19.06 -13.87
C LEU A 563 47.08 -19.88 -12.58
N TRP A 564 46.61 -21.13 -12.59
CA TRP A 564 46.76 -22.04 -11.46
C TRP A 564 48.22 -22.32 -11.11
N HIS A 565 49.06 -22.63 -12.12
CA HIS A 565 50.49 -22.83 -11.92
C HIS A 565 51.16 -21.58 -11.36
N LEU A 566 50.82 -20.39 -11.86
CA LEU A 566 51.32 -19.12 -11.35
C LEU A 566 50.97 -18.95 -9.86
N VAL A 567 49.69 -19.10 -9.50
CA VAL A 567 49.20 -18.96 -8.11
C VAL A 567 49.89 -19.96 -7.18
N MET A 568 49.97 -21.23 -7.58
CA MET A 568 50.65 -22.26 -6.79
C MET A 568 52.15 -21.97 -6.67
N SER A 569 52.80 -21.48 -7.72
CA SER A 569 54.22 -21.09 -7.68
C SER A 569 54.49 -19.91 -6.76
N LEU A 570 53.61 -18.90 -6.76
CA LEU A 570 53.68 -17.74 -5.87
C LEU A 570 53.43 -18.17 -4.42
N GLY A 571 52.42 -19.01 -4.18
CA GLY A 571 52.13 -19.58 -2.86
C GLY A 571 53.30 -20.40 -2.31
N PHE A 572 53.93 -21.22 -3.14
CA PHE A 572 55.10 -22.00 -2.76
C PHE A 572 56.31 -21.10 -2.45
N LYS A 573 56.58 -20.09 -3.28
CA LYS A 573 57.64 -19.09 -3.02
C LYS A 573 57.38 -18.28 -1.75
N PHE A 574 56.12 -17.89 -1.50
CA PHE A 574 55.71 -17.20 -0.28
C PHE A 574 55.89 -18.09 0.96
N PHE A 575 55.51 -19.36 0.88
CA PHE A 575 55.72 -20.32 1.97
C PHE A 575 57.21 -20.58 2.24
N GLN A 576 58.03 -20.71 1.19
CA GLN A 576 59.48 -20.81 1.31
C GLN A 576 60.09 -19.57 1.96
N TYR A 577 59.63 -18.37 1.60
CA TYR A 577 60.08 -17.10 2.21
C TYR A 577 59.82 -17.06 3.73
N PHE A 578 58.66 -17.54 4.18
CA PHE A 578 58.34 -17.62 5.61
C PHE A 578 59.06 -18.76 6.34
N GLN A 579 59.31 -19.89 5.69
CA GLN A 579 60.17 -20.93 6.26
C GLN A 579 61.59 -20.39 6.49
N ILE A 580 62.15 -19.67 5.52
CA ILE A 580 63.47 -19.03 5.61
C ILE A 580 63.49 -17.92 6.69
N SER A 581 62.39 -17.17 6.87
CA SER A 581 62.28 -16.16 7.92
C SER A 581 62.08 -16.73 9.33
N SER A 582 61.50 -17.93 9.46
CA SER A 582 61.36 -18.64 10.74
C SER A 582 62.64 -19.37 11.19
N SER A 583 63.61 -19.53 10.29
CA SER A 583 64.95 -20.08 10.55
C SER A 583 65.99 -18.99 10.85
N VAL A 584 65.61 -17.86 11.44
CA VAL A 584 66.57 -16.94 12.07
C VAL A 584 66.93 -17.51 13.45
N PRO A 585 68.22 -17.77 13.76
CA PRO A 585 68.61 -18.30 15.06
C PRO A 585 68.22 -17.34 16.18
N LYS A 586 67.64 -17.86 17.28
CA LYS A 586 67.46 -17.14 18.56
C LYS A 586 68.79 -16.81 19.28
N SER A 587 69.89 -16.72 18.55
CA SER A 587 71.22 -16.40 19.07
C SER A 587 71.78 -15.21 18.30
N ASN A 588 71.37 -13.99 18.69
CA ASN A 588 72.16 -12.75 18.59
C ASN A 588 71.37 -11.49 19.06
N PHE A 589 70.52 -11.62 20.08
CA PHE A 589 69.90 -10.47 20.77
C PHE A 589 70.24 -10.44 22.27
N LEU A 590 71.49 -10.73 22.62
CA LEU A 590 72.04 -10.45 23.95
C LEU A 590 73.54 -10.13 23.79
N ARG A 591 73.85 -8.87 23.49
CA ARG A 591 75.12 -8.19 23.81
C ARG A 591 74.99 -6.70 23.42
N LEU A 592 74.27 -5.95 24.24
CA LEU A 592 74.54 -4.52 24.40
C LEU A 592 75.56 -4.42 25.55
N PRO A 593 76.72 -3.76 25.37
CA PRO A 593 77.65 -3.52 26.46
C PRO A 593 77.06 -2.48 27.41
N LEU A 594 76.99 -2.84 28.68
CA LEU A 594 76.86 -1.91 29.79
C LEU A 594 77.97 -0.86 29.69
N TRP A 595 77.59 0.41 29.55
CA TRP A 595 78.40 1.52 30.05
C TRP A 595 77.90 1.86 31.46
N LYS A 596 78.75 1.61 32.45
CA LYS A 596 78.71 2.25 33.77
C LYS A 596 79.86 3.27 33.81
N SER A 597 79.50 4.54 33.87
CA SER A 597 80.07 5.56 34.77
C SER A 597 79.12 6.73 34.80
#